data_AF-A0AAV7EIT0-F1
#
_entry.id   AF-A0AAV7EIT0-F1
#
_cell.length_a   1.000
_cell.length_b   1.000
_cell.length_c   1.000
_cell.angle_alpha   90.00
_cell.angle_beta   90.00
_cell.angle_gamma   90.00
#
_symmetry.space_group_name_H-M   'P 1'
#
loop_
_entity.id
_entity.type
_entity.pdbx_description
1 polymer ?
#
loop_
_entity_poly.entity_id
_entity_poly.type
_entity_poly.pdbx_seq_one_letter_code
_entity_poly.pdbx_strand_id
1 'polypeptide(L)'
;MASSTSWYTQSSRGGFSRRLCITDVYQLARPLLKDSGQGSIVFISSIAGSVGLINAAVYGAAKGAINQLAKNLACEWAKDNIRTNSVSVAPSPTETPMAAKYMVDEEMRRGVIARTPLRRTAEPEDVSSVVAFLCMGPLLILLAK
;
A
#
# COMPACT_ATOMS: atom_id res chain seq x y z
N MET A 1 -20.77 -2.87 -21.02
CA MET A 1 -19.77 -3.20 -19.98
C MET A 1 -20.13 -2.41 -18.73
N ALA A 2 -20.65 -3.06 -17.69
CA ALA A 2 -20.88 -2.39 -16.41
C ALA A 2 -19.52 -1.94 -15.84
N SER A 3 -19.38 -0.66 -15.46
CA SER A 3 -18.13 -0.17 -14.86
C SER A 3 -17.80 -0.99 -13.62
N SER A 4 -16.54 -1.37 -13.42
CA SER A 4 -16.05 -2.09 -12.22
C SER A 4 -16.50 -1.44 -10.91
N THR A 5 -16.69 -0.12 -10.93
CA THR A 5 -17.30 0.68 -9.86
C THR A 5 -18.69 0.19 -9.44
N SER A 6 -19.50 -0.29 -10.39
CA SER A 6 -20.88 -0.75 -10.14
C SER A 6 -20.92 -1.93 -9.18
N TRP A 7 -19.99 -2.89 -9.31
CA TRP A 7 -19.93 -4.07 -8.45
C TRP A 7 -19.55 -3.73 -7.01
N TYR A 8 -18.58 -2.81 -6.82
CA TYR A 8 -18.20 -2.34 -5.48
C TYR A 8 -19.32 -1.54 -4.80
N THR A 9 -20.06 -0.72 -5.56
CA THR A 9 -21.22 0.01 -5.00
C THR A 9 -22.45 -0.87 -4.73
N GLN A 10 -22.49 -2.08 -5.29
CA GLN A 10 -23.60 -3.01 -5.08
C GLN A 10 -23.41 -3.84 -3.81
N SER A 11 -22.15 -4.11 -3.39
CA SER A 11 -21.87 -4.81 -2.13
C SER A 11 -22.20 -3.96 -0.89
N SER A 12 -22.18 -2.63 -0.99
CA SER A 12 -22.50 -1.71 0.12
C SER A 12 -24.01 -1.51 0.35
N ARG A 13 -24.89 -2.11 -0.47
CA ARG A 13 -26.36 -1.94 -0.37
C ARG A 13 -27.09 -3.08 0.37
N GLY A 14 -26.37 -4.14 0.79
CA GLY A 14 -26.93 -5.21 1.60
C GLY A 14 -26.70 -4.95 3.10
N GLY A 15 -27.75 -5.00 3.91
CA GLY A 15 -27.73 -4.73 5.35
C GLY A 15 -26.91 -5.71 6.19
N PHE A 16 -25.58 -5.65 6.07
CA PHE A 16 -24.63 -6.33 6.93
C PHE A 16 -23.94 -5.27 7.81
N SER A 17 -23.88 -5.52 9.12
CA SER A 17 -23.22 -4.71 10.16
C SER A 17 -22.02 -3.91 9.61
N ARG A 18 -22.00 -2.58 9.83
CA ARG A 18 -21.04 -1.57 9.32
C ARG A 18 -19.57 -1.85 9.70
N ARG A 19 -19.01 -2.98 9.27
CA ARG A 19 -17.57 -3.20 9.25
C ARG A 19 -17.07 -2.51 8.00
N LEU A 20 -16.38 -1.39 8.16
CA LEU A 20 -15.67 -0.74 7.06
C LEU A 20 -14.80 -1.80 6.38
N CYS A 21 -15.10 -2.08 5.12
CA CYS A 21 -14.19 -2.81 4.26
C CYS A 21 -13.01 -1.90 3.91
N ILE A 22 -11.84 -2.47 3.62
CA ILE A 22 -10.68 -1.71 3.13
C ILE A 22 -11.02 -0.90 1.86
N THR A 23 -12.06 -1.33 1.13
CA THR A 23 -12.57 -0.65 -0.06
C THR A 23 -13.32 0.64 0.23
N ASP A 24 -13.94 0.74 1.40
CA ASP A 24 -14.83 1.85 1.73
C ASP A 24 -14.03 3.14 1.93
N VAL A 25 -12.82 3.04 2.49
CA VAL A 25 -11.98 4.20 2.83
C VAL A 25 -11.65 5.02 1.58
N TYR A 26 -11.10 4.39 0.53
CA TYR A 26 -10.74 5.14 -0.67
C TYR A 26 -11.97 5.53 -1.50
N GLN A 27 -13.04 4.74 -1.50
CA GLN A 27 -14.28 5.08 -2.22
C GLN A 27 -14.95 6.32 -1.61
N LEU A 28 -15.00 6.41 -0.28
CA LEU A 28 -15.52 7.58 0.43
C LEU A 28 -14.62 8.82 0.24
N ALA A 29 -13.31 8.63 0.11
CA ALA A 29 -12.36 9.71 -0.16
C ALA A 29 -12.41 10.21 -1.62
N ARG A 30 -12.92 9.41 -2.56
CA ARG A 30 -12.87 9.70 -4.00
C ARG A 30 -13.46 11.08 -4.38
N PRO A 31 -14.62 11.52 -3.87
CA PRO A 31 -15.14 12.85 -4.20
C PRO A 31 -14.18 13.97 -3.78
N LEU A 32 -13.64 13.88 -2.56
CA LEU A 32 -12.69 14.86 -2.03
C LEU A 32 -11.38 14.87 -2.81
N LEU A 33 -10.89 13.70 -3.22
CA LEU A 33 -9.68 13.57 -4.03
C LEU A 33 -9.89 14.14 -5.44
N LYS A 34 -11.08 13.96 -6.01
CA LYS A 34 -11.43 14.54 -7.30
C LYS A 34 -11.51 16.06 -7.23
N ASP A 35 -12.16 16.60 -6.18
CA ASP A 35 -12.30 18.04 -5.98
C ASP A 35 -10.96 18.74 -5.71
N SER A 36 -9.98 18.01 -5.14
CA SER A 36 -8.62 18.53 -4.95
C SER A 36 -7.87 18.85 -6.25
N GLY A 37 -8.33 18.31 -7.39
CA GLY A 37 -7.71 18.48 -8.70
C GLY A 37 -6.35 17.79 -8.86
N GLN A 38 -5.75 17.22 -7.80
CA GLN A 38 -4.47 16.53 -7.84
C GLN A 38 -4.37 15.46 -6.74
N GLY A 39 -5.33 14.53 -6.72
CA GLY A 39 -5.40 13.49 -5.70
C GLY A 39 -4.23 12.50 -5.75
N SER A 40 -3.76 12.04 -4.58
CA SER A 40 -2.78 10.96 -4.48
C SER A 40 -3.18 9.98 -3.39
N ILE A 41 -3.11 8.69 -3.70
CA ILE A 41 -3.33 7.57 -2.78
C ILE A 41 -2.07 6.72 -2.76
N VAL A 42 -1.58 6.42 -1.56
CA VAL A 42 -0.43 5.53 -1.36
C VAL A 42 -0.83 4.39 -0.43
N PHE A 43 -0.81 3.16 -0.96
CA PHE A 43 -1.05 1.95 -0.17
C PHE A 43 0.26 1.40 0.40
N ILE A 44 0.23 0.93 1.65
CA ILE A 44 1.38 0.27 2.28
C ILE A 44 1.28 -1.25 2.08
N SER A 45 2.13 -1.77 1.20
CA SER A 45 2.25 -3.19 0.85
C SER A 45 3.52 -3.81 1.45
N SER A 46 3.84 -5.04 1.07
CA SER A 46 5.01 -5.80 1.53
C SER A 46 5.55 -6.67 0.40
N ILE A 47 6.83 -7.04 0.49
CA ILE A 47 7.48 -7.95 -0.46
C ILE A 47 6.77 -9.29 -0.52
N ALA A 48 6.11 -9.71 0.58
CA ALA A 48 5.26 -10.89 0.65
C ALA A 48 4.10 -10.89 -0.38
N GLY A 49 3.72 -9.71 -0.89
CA GLY A 49 2.73 -9.57 -1.96
C GLY A 49 3.28 -9.79 -3.36
N SER A 50 4.59 -10.02 -3.50
CA SER A 50 5.28 -10.25 -4.77
C SER A 50 6.12 -11.53 -4.76
N VAL A 51 6.64 -11.94 -3.60
CA VAL A 51 7.43 -13.16 -3.42
C VAL A 51 6.78 -14.09 -2.40
N GLY A 52 6.99 -15.39 -2.56
CA GLY A 52 6.54 -16.39 -1.59
C GLY A 52 7.40 -16.37 -0.32
N LEU A 53 6.75 -16.30 0.83
CA LEU A 53 7.37 -16.43 2.15
C LEU A 53 6.72 -17.58 2.93
N ILE A 54 7.54 -18.37 3.61
CA ILE A 54 7.08 -19.46 4.49
C ILE A 54 6.20 -18.86 5.61
N ASN A 55 5.09 -19.53 5.94
CA ASN A 55 4.12 -19.12 6.96
C ASN A 55 3.42 -17.76 6.73
N ALA A 56 3.50 -17.19 5.52
CA ALA A 56 2.90 -15.90 5.21
C ALA A 56 1.80 -15.97 4.15
N ALA A 57 1.17 -17.14 3.92
CA ALA A 57 0.23 -17.34 2.80
C ALA A 57 -0.93 -16.31 2.80
N VAL A 58 -1.62 -16.15 3.93
CA VAL A 58 -2.74 -15.20 4.05
C VAL A 58 -2.25 -13.75 3.98
N TYR A 59 -1.13 -13.44 4.64
CA TYR A 59 -0.54 -12.12 4.64
C TYR A 59 -0.07 -11.71 3.23
N GLY A 60 0.63 -12.59 2.53
CA GLY A 60 1.08 -12.41 1.16
C GLY A 60 -0.07 -12.27 0.18
N ALA A 61 -1.12 -13.09 0.30
CA ALA A 61 -2.34 -12.94 -0.49
C ALA A 61 -2.98 -11.55 -0.29
N ALA A 62 -3.13 -11.09 0.96
CA ALA A 62 -3.67 -9.77 1.26
C ALA A 62 -2.81 -8.63 0.70
N LYS A 63 -1.48 -8.74 0.80
CA LYS A 63 -0.54 -7.73 0.26
C LYS A 63 -0.46 -7.76 -1.27
N GLY A 64 -0.61 -8.93 -1.88
CA GLY A 64 -0.77 -9.08 -3.33
C GLY A 64 -2.06 -8.46 -3.84
N ALA A 65 -3.17 -8.64 -3.11
CA ALA A 65 -4.44 -7.99 -3.42
C ALA A 65 -4.32 -6.46 -3.38
N ILE A 66 -3.61 -5.90 -2.39
CA ILE A 66 -3.32 -4.45 -2.33
C ILE A 66 -2.51 -3.98 -3.55
N ASN A 67 -1.48 -4.74 -3.95
CA ASN A 67 -0.69 -4.40 -5.14
C ASN A 67 -1.54 -4.34 -6.41
N GLN A 68 -2.44 -5.32 -6.59
CA GLN A 68 -3.31 -5.35 -7.76
C GLN A 68 -4.39 -4.27 -7.69
N LEU A 69 -4.92 -4.01 -6.51
CA LEU A 69 -5.90 -2.96 -6.27
C LEU A 69 -5.34 -1.58 -6.63
N ALA A 70 -4.12 -1.26 -6.19
CA ALA A 70 -3.48 0.01 -6.51
C ALA A 70 -3.36 0.24 -8.03
N LYS A 71 -2.99 -0.80 -8.78
CA LYS A 71 -2.90 -0.75 -10.25
C LYS A 71 -4.26 -0.52 -10.91
N ASN A 72 -5.27 -1.26 -10.47
CA ASN A 72 -6.62 -1.11 -11.03
C ASN A 72 -7.18 0.29 -10.77
N LEU A 73 -7.04 0.81 -9.55
CA LEU A 73 -7.48 2.16 -9.19
C LEU A 73 -6.72 3.24 -9.96
N ALA A 74 -5.41 3.07 -10.18
CA ALA A 74 -4.63 3.99 -11.00
C ALA A 74 -5.22 4.10 -12.42
N CYS A 75 -5.59 2.98 -13.05
CA CYS A 75 -6.21 2.98 -14.37
C CYS A 75 -7.63 3.58 -14.34
N GLU A 76 -8.44 3.23 -13.35
CA GLU A 76 -9.84 3.67 -13.27
C GLU A 76 -9.97 5.18 -12.99
N TRP A 77 -9.07 5.73 -12.17
CA TRP A 77 -9.18 7.10 -11.65
C TRP A 77 -8.20 8.08 -12.28
N ALA A 78 -7.36 7.63 -13.23
CA ALA A 78 -6.49 8.50 -14.02
C ALA A 78 -7.25 9.67 -14.67
N LYS A 79 -8.48 9.42 -15.16
CA LYS A 79 -9.34 10.45 -15.76
C LYS A 79 -9.78 11.55 -14.80
N ASP A 80 -9.77 11.26 -13.51
CA ASP A 80 -10.13 12.19 -12.43
C ASP A 80 -8.87 12.88 -11.85
N ASN A 81 -7.70 12.73 -12.51
CA ASN A 81 -6.38 13.20 -12.07
C ASN A 81 -5.97 12.70 -10.67
N ILE A 82 -6.37 11.47 -10.33
CA ILE A 82 -6.02 10.81 -9.07
C ILE A 82 -4.93 9.77 -9.35
N ARG A 83 -3.77 9.93 -8.69
CA ARG A 83 -2.67 8.97 -8.76
C ARG A 83 -2.80 7.96 -7.64
N THR A 84 -2.61 6.68 -7.96
CA THR A 84 -2.60 5.61 -6.96
C THR A 84 -1.31 4.82 -7.05
N ASN A 85 -0.62 4.65 -5.93
CA ASN A 85 0.63 3.91 -5.84
C ASN A 85 0.61 2.94 -4.65
N SER A 86 1.53 1.97 -4.66
CA SER A 86 1.76 1.06 -3.54
C SER A 86 3.25 1.03 -3.20
N VAL A 87 3.58 1.20 -1.92
CA VAL A 87 4.95 1.12 -1.40
C VAL A 87 5.13 -0.19 -0.65
N SER A 88 6.11 -1.00 -1.05
CA SER A 88 6.43 -2.27 -0.39
C SER A 88 7.47 -2.05 0.71
N VAL A 89 7.12 -2.32 1.96
CA VAL A 89 7.99 -2.04 3.13
C VAL A 89 8.86 -3.22 3.59
N ALA A 90 9.37 -4.04 2.67
CA ALA A 90 10.25 -5.16 3.01
C ALA A 90 11.34 -5.33 1.94
N PRO A 91 12.60 -5.57 2.35
CA PRO A 91 13.00 -6.89 2.82
C PRO A 91 13.49 -6.97 4.28
N SER A 92 13.88 -5.85 4.89
CA SER A 92 14.29 -5.76 6.29
C SER A 92 13.11 -5.25 7.13
N PRO A 93 12.88 -5.75 8.36
CA PRO A 93 11.87 -5.16 9.24
C PRO A 93 12.16 -3.68 9.43
N THR A 94 11.13 -2.85 9.25
CA THR A 94 11.19 -1.46 9.68
C THR A 94 11.13 -1.41 11.19
N GLU A 95 12.01 -0.65 11.83
CA GLU A 95 12.02 -0.46 13.28
C GLU A 95 10.76 0.28 13.74
N THR A 96 9.70 -0.50 13.94
CA THR A 96 8.39 -0.01 14.38
C THR A 96 7.95 -0.79 15.61
N PRO A 97 7.17 -0.19 16.53
CA PRO A 97 6.64 -0.90 17.68
C PRO A 97 5.84 -2.16 17.33
N MET A 98 5.26 -2.20 16.12
CA MET A 98 4.58 -3.38 15.60
C MET A 98 5.58 -4.48 15.18
N ALA A 99 6.62 -4.13 14.41
CA ALA A 99 7.65 -5.08 13.99
C ALA A 99 8.44 -5.65 15.17
N ALA A 100 8.68 -4.86 16.22
CA ALA A 100 9.36 -5.31 17.44
C ALA A 100 8.70 -6.55 18.08
N LYS A 101 7.37 -6.69 17.95
CA LYS A 101 6.62 -7.85 18.46
C LYS A 101 6.83 -9.13 17.65
N TYR A 102 7.25 -9.00 16.40
CA TYR A 102 7.49 -10.13 15.49
C TYR A 102 8.98 -10.41 15.27
N MET A 103 9.87 -9.53 15.75
CA MET A 103 11.33 -9.60 15.64
C MET A 103 12.00 -10.03 16.96
N VAL A 104 11.27 -10.74 17.82
CA VAL A 104 11.78 -11.23 19.12
C VAL A 104 12.85 -12.31 18.93
N ASP A 105 12.79 -13.05 17.81
CA ASP A 105 13.80 -14.03 17.44
C ASP A 105 14.99 -13.35 16.74
N GLU A 106 16.06 -13.21 17.49
CA GLU A 106 17.31 -12.59 17.07
C GLU A 106 17.99 -13.38 15.92
N GLU A 107 17.78 -14.70 15.82
CA GLU A 107 18.31 -15.51 14.72
C GLU A 107 17.57 -15.22 13.41
N MET A 108 16.24 -15.12 13.46
CA MET A 108 15.42 -14.70 12.34
C MET A 108 15.81 -13.29 11.88
N ARG A 109 15.99 -12.36 12.82
CA ARG A 109 16.41 -10.97 12.53
C ARG A 109 17.75 -10.94 11.80
N ARG A 110 18.76 -11.67 12.28
CA ARG A 110 20.07 -11.80 11.60
C ARG A 110 19.93 -12.42 10.21
N GLY A 111 19.10 -13.43 10.04
CA GLY A 111 18.85 -14.07 8.75
C GLY A 111 18.25 -13.10 7.73
N VAL A 112 17.30 -12.27 8.14
CA VAL A 112 16.69 -11.24 7.29
C VAL A 112 17.68 -10.13 6.93
N ILE A 113 18.45 -9.65 7.91
CA ILE A 113 19.50 -8.64 7.68
C ILE A 113 20.58 -9.18 6.74
N ALA A 114 20.95 -10.46 6.88
CA ALA A 114 21.95 -11.09 6.01
C ALA A 114 21.50 -11.18 4.54
N ARG A 115 20.19 -11.27 4.29
CA ARG A 115 19.60 -11.28 2.95
C ARG A 115 19.31 -9.87 2.41
N THR A 116 19.39 -8.85 3.27
CA THR A 116 19.20 -7.46 2.89
C THR A 116 20.53 -6.90 2.37
N PRO A 117 20.61 -6.41 1.11
CA PRO A 117 21.87 -5.92 0.55
C PRO A 117 22.54 -4.81 1.38
N LEU A 118 21.74 -3.93 1.99
CA LEU A 118 22.21 -2.84 2.86
C LEU A 118 22.65 -3.31 4.26
N ARG A 119 22.44 -4.59 4.61
CA ARG A 119 22.87 -5.19 5.89
C ARG A 119 22.42 -4.44 7.15
N ARG A 120 21.32 -3.69 7.06
CA ARG A 120 20.70 -2.94 8.16
C ARG A 120 19.19 -3.15 8.20
N THR A 121 18.58 -2.82 9.34
CA THR A 121 17.14 -2.61 9.49
C THR A 121 16.72 -1.34 8.75
N ALA A 122 15.46 -1.31 8.32
CA ALA A 122 14.90 -0.10 7.71
C ALA A 122 14.43 0.84 8.82
N GLU A 123 14.66 2.13 8.66
CA GLU A 123 14.12 3.15 9.56
C GLU A 123 12.74 3.60 9.07
N PRO A 124 11.83 4.05 9.96
CA PRO A 124 10.55 4.62 9.54
C PRO A 124 10.70 5.74 8.48
N GLU A 125 11.79 6.49 8.54
CA GLU A 125 12.15 7.56 7.61
C GLU A 125 12.44 7.07 6.18
N ASP A 126 12.96 5.84 6.03
CA ASP A 126 13.20 5.23 4.71
C ASP A 126 11.87 5.01 3.96
N VAL A 127 10.78 4.75 4.70
CA VAL A 127 9.45 4.56 4.12
C VAL A 127 8.71 5.89 3.98
N SER A 128 8.76 6.74 5.00
CA SER A 128 7.99 7.99 5.01
C SER A 128 8.48 8.96 3.93
N SER A 129 9.79 9.00 3.64
CA SER A 129 10.36 9.80 2.56
C SER A 129 9.83 9.39 1.18
N VAL A 130 9.73 8.09 0.90
CA VAL A 130 9.17 7.56 -0.35
C VAL A 130 7.67 7.87 -0.45
N VAL A 131 6.93 7.70 0.65
CA VAL A 131 5.49 8.04 0.67
C VAL A 131 5.28 9.53 0.43
N ALA A 132 6.06 10.40 1.10
CA ALA A 132 6.02 11.84 0.90
C ALA A 132 6.30 12.19 -0.56
N PHE A 133 7.33 11.59 -1.16
CA PHE A 133 7.67 11.77 -2.57
C PHE A 133 6.52 11.40 -3.51
N LEU A 134 5.84 10.27 -3.28
CA LEU A 134 4.71 9.85 -4.10
C LEU A 134 3.47 10.75 -3.91
N CYS A 135 3.30 11.34 -2.74
CA CYS A 135 2.24 12.31 -2.47
C CYS A 135 2.49 13.68 -3.13
N MET A 136 3.77 14.04 -3.38
CA MET A 136 4.09 15.29 -4.07
C MET A 136 3.54 15.33 -5.50
N GLY A 137 3.25 16.54 -5.98
CA GLY A 137 2.74 16.76 -7.33
C GLY A 137 3.74 16.38 -8.43
N PRO A 138 3.26 16.09 -9.66
CA PRO A 138 4.11 15.68 -10.78
C PRO A 138 5.19 16.72 -11.13
N LEU A 139 4.94 18.01 -10.88
CA LEU A 139 5.91 19.08 -11.10
C LEU A 139 7.13 18.99 -10.16
N LEU A 140 6.92 18.57 -8.91
CA LEU A 140 8.00 18.41 -7.92
C LEU A 140 8.78 17.11 -8.13
N ILE A 141 8.12 16.06 -8.60
CA ILE A 141 8.75 14.77 -8.94
C ILE A 141 9.76 14.94 -10.11
N LEU A 142 9.46 15.81 -11.08
CA LEU A 142 10.34 16.10 -12.21
C LEU A 142 11.58 16.92 -11.83
N LEU A 143 11.53 17.72 -10.77
CA LEU A 143 12.66 18.53 -10.28
C LEU A 143 13.62 17.76 -9.37
N ALA A 144 13.23 16.57 -8.90
CA ALA A 144 14.04 15.71 -8.05
C ALA A 144 14.89 14.68 -8.83
N LYS A 145 14.94 14.80 -10.16
CA LYS A 145 15.83 14.05 -11.06
C LYS A 145 17.02 14.91 -11.47
#